data_AF-A0A328VI23-F1
#
_entry.id   AF-A0A328VI23-F1
#
_cell.length_a   1.000
_cell.length_b   1.000
_cell.length_c   1.000
_cell.angle_alpha   90.00
_cell.angle_beta   90.00
_cell.angle_gamma   90.00
#
_symmetry.space_group_name_H-M   'P 1'
#
loop_
_entity.id
_entity.type
_entity.pdbx_description
1 polymer ?
#
loop_
_entity_poly.entity_id
_entity_poly.type
_entity_poly.pdbx_seq_one_letter_code
_entity_poly.pdbx_strand_id
1 'polypeptide(L)'
;MRLEEHVAFSTAAALVALPWLKEEVWLPYAASILIDVDHYLEFVAARRRLSLREALRYLRTPQRQRGPLPKPLHQPWTLTALAALAALTRQRWLWLVLAGMLFHVGLDACNNQLVRHIQGQLQQEAAGRCPRCARETTRLELHARRPLRTLLARYRRANYVVLCPECHRLVHQQRQRLITTSKPARLAPAQ
;
A
#
# COMPACT_ATOMS: atom_id res chain seq x y z
N MET A 1 -1.29 -2.23 0.15
CA MET A 1 -0.78 -2.08 -1.23
C MET A 1 -0.86 -0.58 -1.56
N ARG A 2 -0.82 -0.09 -2.80
CA ARG A 2 -1.24 1.31 -3.08
C ARG A 2 -2.77 1.37 -3.24
N LEU A 3 -3.38 2.53 -2.96
CA LEU A 3 -4.83 2.72 -3.15
C LEU A 3 -5.24 2.46 -4.61
N GLU A 4 -4.43 2.92 -5.56
CA GLU A 4 -4.72 2.71 -6.99
C GLU A 4 -4.69 1.22 -7.37
N GLU A 5 -3.83 0.43 -6.72
CA GLU A 5 -3.76 -1.02 -6.90
C GLU A 5 -4.99 -1.71 -6.29
N HIS A 6 -5.42 -1.31 -5.08
CA HIS A 6 -6.64 -1.85 -4.46
C HIS A 6 -7.87 -1.59 -5.33
N VAL A 7 -8.08 -0.35 -5.78
CA VAL A 7 -9.21 -0.01 -6.65
C VAL A 7 -9.16 -0.84 -7.93
N ALA A 8 -8.01 -0.91 -8.60
CA ALA A 8 -7.89 -1.66 -9.86
C ALA A 8 -8.21 -3.15 -9.69
N PHE A 9 -7.64 -3.81 -8.66
CA PHE A 9 -7.88 -5.23 -8.42
C PHE A 9 -9.31 -5.50 -7.92
N SER A 10 -9.88 -4.65 -7.08
CA SER A 10 -11.27 -4.76 -6.63
C SER A 10 -12.27 -4.53 -7.77
N THR A 11 -12.00 -3.59 -8.68
CA THR A 11 -12.81 -3.41 -9.89
C THR A 11 -12.71 -4.65 -10.80
N ALA A 12 -11.51 -5.18 -11.02
CA ALA A 12 -11.33 -6.39 -11.83
C ALA A 12 -12.09 -7.59 -11.23
N ALA A 13 -11.98 -7.80 -9.91
CA ALA A 13 -12.71 -8.85 -9.21
C ALA A 13 -14.23 -8.66 -9.28
N ALA A 14 -14.72 -7.42 -9.15
CA ALA A 14 -16.14 -7.11 -9.30
C ALA A 14 -16.65 -7.41 -10.72
N LEU A 15 -15.90 -7.02 -11.76
CA LEU A 15 -16.26 -7.34 -13.15
C LEU A 15 -16.32 -8.84 -13.41
N VAL A 16 -15.36 -9.59 -12.86
CA VAL A 16 -15.38 -11.05 -12.92
C VAL A 16 -16.61 -11.59 -12.19
N ALA A 17 -16.93 -11.10 -10.99
CA ALA A 17 -18.05 -11.58 -10.18
C ALA A 17 -19.44 -11.15 -10.68
N LEU A 18 -19.51 -10.14 -11.54
CA LEU A 18 -20.74 -9.51 -12.05
C LEU A 18 -21.79 -10.49 -12.61
N PRO A 19 -21.48 -11.48 -13.47
CA PRO A 19 -22.48 -12.41 -13.98
C PRO A 19 -23.17 -13.25 -12.90
N TRP A 20 -22.51 -13.47 -11.75
CA TRP A 20 -23.05 -14.26 -10.64
C TRP A 20 -23.77 -13.40 -9.60
N LEU A 21 -23.21 -12.24 -9.25
CA LEU A 21 -23.74 -11.37 -8.19
C LEU A 21 -24.71 -10.31 -8.70
N LYS A 22 -24.69 -10.00 -10.01
CA LYS A 22 -25.53 -8.97 -10.63
C LYS A 22 -25.41 -7.65 -9.86
N GLU A 23 -26.53 -7.09 -9.39
CA GLU A 23 -26.56 -5.85 -8.62
C GLU A 23 -25.83 -5.98 -7.28
N GLU A 24 -25.85 -7.14 -6.63
CA GLU A 24 -25.23 -7.31 -5.31
C GLU A 24 -23.70 -7.17 -5.31
N VAL A 25 -23.05 -7.13 -6.48
CA VAL A 25 -21.60 -6.95 -6.63
C VAL A 25 -21.08 -5.66 -6.00
N TRP A 26 -21.94 -4.64 -5.85
CA TRP A 26 -21.53 -3.37 -5.25
C TRP A 26 -21.17 -3.54 -3.77
N LEU A 27 -21.78 -4.50 -3.06
CA LEU A 27 -21.50 -4.77 -1.64
C LEU A 27 -20.05 -5.20 -1.39
N PRO A 28 -19.55 -6.32 -1.96
CA PRO A 28 -18.16 -6.72 -1.78
C PRO A 28 -17.19 -5.71 -2.40
N TYR A 29 -17.54 -5.07 -3.51
CA TYR A 29 -16.71 -4.04 -4.13
C TYR A 29 -16.52 -2.82 -3.20
N ALA A 30 -17.61 -2.27 -2.68
CA ALA A 30 -17.58 -1.14 -1.75
C ALA A 30 -16.86 -1.52 -0.45
N ALA A 31 -17.17 -2.70 0.13
CA ALA A 31 -16.50 -3.18 1.33
C ALA A 31 -14.98 -3.34 1.12
N SER A 32 -14.56 -3.85 -0.04
CA SER A 32 -13.15 -4.00 -0.41
C SER A 32 -12.41 -2.68 -0.54
N ILE A 33 -13.08 -1.58 -0.90
CA ILE A 33 -12.47 -0.24 -0.97
C ILE A 33 -12.56 0.48 0.38
N LEU A 34 -13.73 0.43 1.04
CA LEU A 34 -13.99 1.18 2.27
C LEU A 34 -13.19 0.67 3.46
N ILE A 35 -12.71 -0.57 3.45
CA ILE A 35 -11.79 -1.07 4.47
C ILE A 35 -10.50 -0.21 4.56
N ASP A 36 -10.09 0.48 3.48
CA ASP A 36 -8.97 1.41 3.49
C ASP A 36 -9.21 2.69 4.29
N VAL A 37 -10.44 2.95 4.75
CA VAL A 37 -10.75 4.10 5.62
C VAL A 37 -9.88 4.08 6.89
N ASP A 38 -9.45 2.90 7.37
CA ASP A 38 -8.47 2.78 8.46
C ASP A 38 -7.20 3.60 8.21
N HIS A 39 -6.72 3.63 6.95
CA HIS A 39 -5.54 4.39 6.58
C HIS A 39 -5.76 5.90 6.66
N TYR A 40 -6.98 6.34 6.35
CA TYR A 40 -7.39 7.74 6.52
C TYR A 40 -7.52 8.10 7.99
N LEU A 41 -8.14 7.24 8.81
CA LEU A 41 -8.24 7.44 10.26
C LEU A 41 -6.86 7.51 10.92
N GLU A 42 -5.92 6.66 10.49
CA GLU A 42 -4.53 6.73 10.94
C GLU A 42 -3.89 8.10 10.60
N PHE A 43 -4.16 8.64 9.40
CA PHE A 43 -3.72 9.99 9.03
C PHE A 43 -4.36 11.05 9.92
N VAL A 44 -5.68 11.01 10.14
CA VAL A 44 -6.41 11.96 10.97
C VAL A 44 -5.85 11.96 12.40
N ALA A 45 -5.56 10.79 12.95
CA ALA A 45 -4.98 10.68 14.28
C ALA A 45 -3.53 11.18 14.34
N ALA A 46 -2.70 10.85 13.34
CA ALA A 46 -1.30 11.25 13.30
C ALA A 46 -1.08 12.75 13.01
N ARG A 47 -1.99 13.37 12.23
CA ARG A 47 -1.84 14.75 11.76
C ARG A 47 -2.87 15.72 12.34
N ARG A 48 -3.91 15.21 13.01
CA ARG A 48 -5.05 15.99 13.55
C ARG A 48 -5.70 16.90 12.50
N ARG A 49 -5.85 16.40 11.26
CA ARG A 49 -6.39 17.14 10.11
C ARG A 49 -7.37 16.28 9.32
N LEU A 50 -8.43 16.90 8.80
CA LEU A 50 -9.48 16.26 8.00
C LEU A 50 -9.37 16.61 6.51
N SER A 51 -8.15 16.56 5.95
CA SER A 51 -7.93 16.89 4.53
C SER A 51 -7.60 15.63 3.72
N LEU A 52 -8.50 15.22 2.84
CA LEU A 52 -8.29 14.07 1.96
C LEU A 52 -7.06 14.26 1.05
N ARG A 53 -6.84 15.47 0.54
CA ARG A 53 -5.67 15.79 -0.30
C ARG A 53 -4.36 15.66 0.48
N GLU A 54 -4.33 16.04 1.75
CA GLU A 54 -3.16 15.82 2.60
C GLU A 54 -2.99 14.35 2.95
N ALA A 55 -4.08 13.65 3.25
CA ALA A 55 -4.06 12.21 3.50
C ALA A 55 -3.46 11.45 2.32
N LEU A 56 -3.93 11.69 1.09
CA LEU A 56 -3.39 11.04 -0.11
C LEU A 56 -1.89 11.33 -0.31
N ARG A 57 -1.43 12.55 -0.04
CA ARG A 57 0.01 12.89 -0.08
C ARG A 57 0.79 12.15 0.99
N TYR A 58 0.25 12.10 2.21
CA TYR A 58 0.85 11.38 3.34
C TYR A 58 0.96 9.88 3.04
N LEU A 59 -0.12 9.26 2.56
CA LEU A 59 -0.20 7.83 2.22
C LEU A 59 0.72 7.43 1.07
N ARG A 60 1.07 8.36 0.16
CA ARG A 60 2.04 8.14 -0.92
C ARG A 60 3.50 8.23 -0.48
N THR A 61 3.79 8.66 0.74
CA THR A 61 5.16 8.88 1.20
C THR A 61 5.84 7.54 1.58
N PRO A 62 7.00 7.19 0.98
CA PRO A 62 7.66 5.89 1.21
C PRO A 62 8.15 5.66 2.65
N GLN A 63 8.57 6.71 3.36
CA GLN A 63 8.96 6.67 4.78
C GLN A 63 7.76 6.84 5.72
N ARG A 64 6.65 6.15 5.47
CA ARG A 64 5.59 6.10 6.47
C ARG A 64 6.12 5.35 7.69
N GLN A 65 6.46 6.08 8.75
CA GLN A 65 6.51 5.49 10.09
C GLN A 65 5.10 4.94 10.33
N ARG A 66 4.99 3.63 10.58
CA ARG A 66 3.70 3.01 10.92
C ARG A 66 3.14 3.81 12.10
N GLY A 67 1.96 4.39 11.93
CA GLY A 67 1.30 5.10 13.01
C GLY A 67 1.03 4.16 14.19
N PRO A 68 0.82 4.70 15.39
CA PRO A 68 0.59 3.90 16.59
C PRO A 68 -0.76 3.19 16.58
N LEU A 69 -1.68 3.55 15.69
CA LEU A 69 -3.02 3.00 15.64
C LEU A 69 -3.05 1.66 14.90
N PRO A 70 -3.57 0.59 15.52
CA PRO A 70 -3.91 -0.62 14.80
C PRO A 70 -4.97 -0.28 13.74
N LYS A 71 -4.94 -0.97 12.60
CA LYS A 71 -5.98 -0.87 11.56
C LYS A 71 -7.13 -1.80 11.94
N PRO A 72 -8.19 -1.33 12.62
CA PRO A 72 -9.19 -2.22 13.22
C PRO A 72 -9.90 -3.08 12.18
N LEU A 73 -10.26 -2.55 11.02
CA LEU A 73 -10.99 -3.29 10.00
C LEU A 73 -10.14 -4.39 9.34
N HIS A 74 -8.82 -4.29 9.44
CA HIS A 74 -7.87 -5.30 8.96
C HIS A 74 -7.52 -6.35 10.01
N GLN A 75 -8.00 -6.21 11.25
CA GLN A 75 -7.67 -7.16 12.31
C GLN A 75 -8.43 -8.49 12.12
N PRO A 76 -7.79 -9.64 12.43
CA PRO A 76 -8.46 -10.92 12.38
C PRO A 76 -9.73 -10.98 13.23
N TRP A 77 -9.72 -10.35 14.42
CA TRP A 77 -10.88 -10.35 15.32
C TRP A 77 -12.09 -9.63 14.71
N THR A 78 -11.89 -8.56 13.94
CA THR A 78 -12.98 -7.83 13.27
C THR A 78 -13.64 -8.71 12.21
N LEU A 79 -12.82 -9.39 11.42
CA LEU A 79 -13.30 -10.31 10.38
C LEU A 79 -14.03 -11.50 11.00
N THR A 80 -13.50 -12.07 12.08
CA THR A 80 -14.14 -13.18 12.82
C THR A 80 -15.45 -12.74 13.46
N ALA A 81 -15.51 -11.54 14.05
CA ALA A 81 -16.75 -11.00 14.62
C ALA A 81 -17.82 -10.76 13.55
N LEU A 82 -17.43 -10.20 12.39
CA LEU A 82 -18.33 -10.04 11.26
C LEU A 82 -18.82 -11.38 10.71
N ALA A 83 -17.94 -12.38 10.62
CA ALA A 83 -18.31 -13.73 10.21
C ALA A 83 -19.30 -14.39 11.18
N ALA A 84 -19.06 -14.25 12.49
CA ALA A 84 -19.97 -14.74 13.52
C ALA A 84 -21.34 -14.04 13.41
N LEU A 85 -21.36 -12.71 13.23
CA LEU A 85 -22.59 -11.96 13.03
C LEU A 85 -23.35 -12.40 11.76
N ALA A 86 -22.63 -12.61 10.65
CA ALA A 86 -23.19 -13.10 9.39
C ALA A 86 -23.79 -14.51 9.54
N ALA A 87 -23.14 -15.38 10.30
CA ALA A 87 -23.60 -16.73 10.59
C ALA A 87 -24.85 -16.74 11.50
N LEU A 88 -24.82 -15.95 12.58
CA LEU A 88 -25.92 -15.87 13.56
C LEU A 88 -27.19 -15.28 12.95
N THR A 89 -27.06 -14.18 12.20
CA THR A 89 -28.20 -13.50 11.59
C THR A 89 -28.65 -14.12 10.28
N ARG A 90 -27.79 -14.96 9.66
CA ARG A 90 -27.98 -15.57 8.33
C ARG A 90 -28.23 -14.54 7.22
N GLN A 91 -27.83 -13.29 7.42
CA GLN A 91 -28.06 -12.22 6.46
C GLN A 91 -27.01 -12.29 5.33
N ARG A 92 -27.47 -12.51 4.10
CA ARG A 92 -26.63 -12.64 2.89
C ARG A 92 -25.71 -11.43 2.68
N TRP A 93 -26.20 -10.21 2.91
CA TRP A 93 -25.42 -8.99 2.69
C TRP A 93 -24.17 -8.90 3.60
N LEU A 94 -24.23 -9.43 4.83
CA LEU A 94 -23.07 -9.50 5.72
C LEU A 94 -21.98 -10.40 5.16
N TRP A 95 -22.35 -11.56 4.59
CA TRP A 95 -21.41 -12.44 3.91
C TRP A 95 -20.75 -11.78 2.70
N LEU A 96 -21.50 -10.98 1.95
CA LEU A 96 -20.97 -10.21 0.82
C LEU A 96 -20.00 -9.11 1.27
N VAL A 97 -20.32 -8.37 2.34
CA VAL A 97 -19.39 -7.41 2.95
C VAL A 97 -18.12 -8.10 3.42
N LEU A 98 -18.25 -9.22 4.14
CA LEU A 98 -17.12 -10.02 4.60
C LEU A 98 -16.26 -10.51 3.42
N ALA A 99 -16.87 -10.98 2.33
CA ALA A 99 -16.14 -11.41 1.14
C ALA A 99 -15.29 -10.27 0.54
N GLY A 100 -15.84 -9.06 0.45
CA GLY A 100 -15.10 -7.87 0.00
C GLY A 100 -13.91 -7.53 0.91
N MET A 101 -14.12 -7.57 2.23
CA MET A 101 -13.07 -7.32 3.22
C MET A 101 -11.97 -8.39 3.17
N LEU A 102 -12.34 -9.67 3.11
CA LEU A 102 -11.40 -10.79 2.99
C LEU A 102 -10.59 -10.70 1.70
N PHE A 103 -11.23 -10.35 0.58
CA PHE A 103 -10.54 -10.13 -0.67
C PHE A 103 -9.49 -9.03 -0.56
N HIS A 104 -9.83 -7.89 0.05
CA HIS A 104 -8.88 -6.80 0.29
C HIS A 104 -7.69 -7.25 1.15
N VAL A 105 -7.96 -7.87 2.31
CA VAL A 105 -6.92 -8.33 3.23
C VAL A 105 -6.04 -9.40 2.57
N GLY A 106 -6.63 -10.26 1.75
CA GLY A 106 -5.92 -11.25 0.93
C GLY A 106 -4.98 -10.60 -0.08
N LEU A 107 -5.42 -9.55 -0.80
CA LEU A 107 -4.56 -8.77 -1.69
C LEU A 107 -3.37 -8.18 -0.92
N ASP A 108 -3.63 -7.65 0.27
CA ASP A 108 -2.60 -7.05 1.11
C ASP A 108 -1.58 -8.10 1.59
N ALA A 109 -2.04 -9.27 2.01
CA ALA A 109 -1.21 -10.39 2.41
C ALA A 109 -0.34 -10.89 1.24
N CYS A 110 -0.96 -11.12 0.07
CA CYS A 110 -0.28 -11.57 -1.14
C CYS A 110 0.81 -10.57 -1.57
N ASN A 111 0.47 -9.27 -1.64
CA ASN A 111 1.41 -8.20 -1.96
C ASN A 111 2.58 -8.18 -0.95
N ASN A 112 2.30 -8.30 0.34
CA ASN A 112 3.33 -8.30 1.37
C ASN A 112 4.27 -9.51 1.25
N GLN A 113 3.73 -10.70 0.97
CA GLN A 113 4.51 -11.91 0.76
C GLN A 113 5.41 -11.78 -0.46
N LEU A 114 4.88 -11.29 -1.58
CA LEU A 114 5.64 -11.11 -2.82
C LEU A 114 6.78 -10.09 -2.66
N VAL A 115 6.52 -8.96 -2.00
CA VAL A 115 7.56 -7.96 -1.71
C VAL A 115 8.64 -8.53 -0.77
N ARG A 116 8.24 -9.29 0.26
CA ARG A 116 9.21 -9.97 1.16
C ARG A 116 10.05 -10.99 0.41
N HIS A 117 9.45 -11.74 -0.52
CA HIS A 117 10.17 -12.70 -1.34
C HIS A 117 11.22 -12.01 -2.24
N ILE A 118 10.84 -10.94 -2.94
CA ILE A 118 11.77 -10.13 -3.75
C ILE A 118 12.90 -9.58 -2.87
N GLN A 119 12.57 -9.06 -1.69
CA GLN A 119 13.57 -8.55 -0.75
C GLN A 119 14.53 -9.65 -0.28
N GLY A 120 14.02 -10.83 0.06
CA GLY A 120 14.81 -11.98 0.49
C GLY A 120 15.80 -12.43 -0.58
N GLN A 121 15.35 -12.57 -1.83
CA GLN A 121 16.22 -12.91 -2.97
C GLN A 121 17.34 -11.88 -3.15
N LEU A 122 17.00 -10.58 -3.15
CA LEU A 122 17.99 -9.52 -3.32
C LEU A 122 18.97 -9.44 -2.14
N GLN A 123 18.51 -9.72 -0.91
CA GLN A 123 19.38 -9.78 0.27
C GLN A 123 20.36 -10.95 0.20
N GLN A 124 19.91 -12.11 -0.26
CA GLN A 124 20.76 -13.29 -0.48
C GLN A 124 21.83 -13.00 -1.55
N GLU A 125 21.44 -12.45 -2.70
CA GLU A 125 22.37 -12.08 -3.77
C GLU A 125 23.40 -11.03 -3.35
N ALA A 126 22.99 -10.10 -2.49
CA ALA A 126 23.88 -9.08 -1.96
C ALA A 126 24.89 -9.65 -0.95
N ALA A 127 24.67 -10.85 -0.40
CA ALA A 127 25.54 -11.52 0.57
C ALA A 127 25.97 -10.60 1.73
N GLY A 128 25.04 -9.79 2.25
CA GLY A 128 25.31 -8.82 3.32
C GLY A 128 26.14 -7.60 2.91
N ARG A 129 26.46 -7.42 1.62
CA ARG A 129 27.21 -6.28 1.10
C ARG A 129 26.31 -5.31 0.35
N CYS A 130 26.48 -4.02 0.61
CA CYS A 130 25.73 -3.00 -0.12
C CYS A 130 26.19 -2.92 -1.59
N PRO A 131 25.32 -3.14 -2.60
CA PRO A 131 25.67 -3.05 -4.01
C PRO A 131 26.15 -1.67 -4.48
N ARG A 132 25.92 -0.61 -3.68
CA ARG A 132 26.31 0.77 -4.01
C ARG A 132 27.67 1.17 -3.44
N CYS A 133 27.98 0.79 -2.19
CA CYS A 133 29.20 1.21 -1.50
C CYS A 133 30.10 0.06 -1.05
N ALA A 134 29.74 -1.18 -1.39
CA ALA A 134 30.42 -2.43 -1.02
C ALA A 134 30.55 -2.72 0.50
N ARG A 135 30.10 -1.82 1.37
CA ARG A 135 30.16 -2.01 2.83
C ARG A 135 29.33 -3.22 3.27
N GLU A 136 29.91 -4.03 4.14
CA GLU A 136 29.21 -5.11 4.85
C GLU A 136 28.25 -4.55 5.89
N THR A 137 27.03 -5.08 5.91
CA THR A 137 25.98 -4.69 6.83
C THR A 137 25.02 -5.84 7.06
N THR A 138 24.51 -5.94 8.29
CA THR A 138 23.52 -6.95 8.67
C THR A 138 22.12 -6.60 8.18
N ARG A 139 21.88 -5.34 7.77
CA ARG A 139 20.56 -4.86 7.38
C ARG A 139 20.62 -4.09 6.07
N LEU A 140 20.12 -4.72 5.01
CA LEU A 140 19.87 -4.07 3.73
C LEU A 140 18.39 -3.74 3.56
N GLU A 141 18.09 -2.53 3.11
CA GLU A 141 16.75 -2.01 2.88
C GLU A 141 16.37 -2.07 1.40
N LEU A 142 15.15 -2.51 1.09
CA LEU A 142 14.64 -2.57 -0.28
C LEU A 142 14.36 -1.15 -0.82
N HIS A 143 14.93 -0.85 -1.98
CA HIS A 143 14.78 0.42 -2.68
C HIS A 143 14.28 0.21 -4.11
N ALA A 144 13.30 0.99 -4.54
CA ALA A 144 12.84 0.98 -5.93
C ALA A 144 13.79 1.84 -6.80
N ARG A 145 14.46 1.20 -7.78
CA ARG A 145 15.42 1.86 -8.70
C ARG A 145 14.80 3.00 -9.50
N ARG A 146 13.52 2.86 -9.86
CA ARG A 146 12.76 3.81 -10.68
C ARG A 146 11.39 4.05 -10.05
N PRO A 147 10.73 5.19 -10.37
CA PRO A 147 9.32 5.35 -10.03
C PRO A 147 8.50 4.19 -10.63
N LEU A 148 7.80 3.46 -9.78
CA LEU A 148 6.88 2.39 -10.19
C LEU A 148 5.61 3.03 -10.76
N ARG A 149 5.59 3.22 -12.09
CA ARG A 149 4.52 3.93 -12.81
C ARG A 149 3.35 3.03 -13.21
N THR A 150 3.56 1.72 -13.34
CA THR A 150 2.50 0.76 -13.68
C THR A 150 2.19 -0.12 -12.47
N LEU A 151 0.94 -0.61 -12.40
CA LEU A 151 0.48 -1.49 -11.32
C LEU A 151 1.39 -2.72 -11.15
N LEU A 152 1.80 -3.33 -12.27
CA LEU A 152 2.63 -4.53 -12.25
C LEU A 152 4.14 -4.27 -12.12
N ALA A 153 4.61 -3.03 -12.30
CA ALA A 153 6.04 -2.72 -12.15
C ALA A 153 6.55 -3.07 -10.75
N ARG A 154 5.69 -2.96 -9.74
CA ARG A 154 6.00 -3.29 -8.35
C ARG A 154 6.37 -4.76 -8.13
N TYR A 155 5.96 -5.65 -9.04
CA TYR A 155 6.19 -7.08 -8.89
C TYR A 155 7.40 -7.58 -9.69
N ARG A 156 8.09 -6.69 -10.41
CA ARG A 156 9.30 -7.05 -11.15
C ARG A 156 10.53 -6.82 -10.27
N ARG A 157 11.25 -7.90 -9.93
CA ARG A 157 12.51 -7.85 -9.17
C ARG A 157 13.52 -6.83 -9.74
N ALA A 158 13.61 -6.74 -11.07
CA ALA A 158 14.50 -5.80 -11.77
C ALA A 158 14.28 -4.31 -11.41
N ASN A 159 13.11 -3.95 -10.87
CA ASN A 159 12.82 -2.59 -10.43
C ASN A 159 13.35 -2.29 -9.02
N TYR A 160 14.00 -3.23 -8.37
CA TYR A 160 14.48 -3.11 -7.00
C TYR A 160 15.99 -3.29 -6.89
N VAL A 161 16.52 -2.76 -5.79
CA VAL A 161 17.88 -2.98 -5.29
C VAL A 161 17.80 -2.95 -3.77
N VAL A 162 18.67 -3.68 -3.09
CA VAL A 162 18.82 -3.58 -1.64
C VAL A 162 20.03 -2.69 -1.33
N LEU A 163 19.91 -1.78 -0.37
CA LEU A 163 20.96 -0.80 -0.03
C LEU A 163 21.19 -0.77 1.47
N CYS A 164 22.40 -0.43 1.92
CA CYS A 164 22.60 -0.10 3.33
C CYS A 164 21.79 1.15 3.71
N PRO A 165 21.43 1.34 5.00
CA PRO A 165 20.58 2.44 5.43
C PRO A 165 21.11 3.83 5.03
N GLU A 166 22.43 4.03 5.05
CA GLU A 166 23.08 5.28 4.65
C GLU A 166 22.91 5.54 3.15
N CYS A 167 23.23 4.55 2.32
CA CYS A 167 23.06 4.65 0.87
C CYS A 167 21.60 4.87 0.51
N HIS A 168 20.67 4.19 1.19
CA HIS A 168 19.24 4.33 0.99
C HIS A 168 18.78 5.76 1.29
N ARG A 169 19.19 6.34 2.43
CA ARG A 169 18.90 7.72 2.81
C ARG A 169 19.46 8.72 1.79
N LEU A 170 20.69 8.52 1.33
CA LEU A 170 21.34 9.38 0.32
C LEU A 170 20.57 9.40 -1.01
N VAL A 171 20.11 8.24 -1.51
CA VAL A 171 19.28 8.21 -2.73
C VAL A 171 18.00 9.03 -2.57
N HIS A 172 17.32 8.90 -1.42
CA HIS A 172 16.09 9.65 -1.16
C HIS A 172 16.33 11.16 -1.08
N GLN A 173 17.39 11.60 -0.41
CA GLN A 173 17.77 13.01 -0.34
C GLN A 173 18.11 13.59 -1.74
N GLN A 174 18.88 12.85 -2.54
CA GLN A 174 19.21 13.25 -3.92
C GLN A 174 17.93 13.41 -4.77
N ARG A 175 17.01 12.45 -4.65
CA ARG A 175 15.73 12.50 -5.37
C ARG A 175 14.84 13.66 -4.93
N GLN A 176 14.79 13.97 -3.63
CA GLN A 176 14.05 15.12 -3.12
C GLN A 176 14.62 16.44 -3.65
N ARG A 177 15.95 16.59 -3.69
CA ARG A 177 16.61 17.79 -4.24
C ARG A 177 16.26 18.00 -5.71
N LEU A 178 16.31 16.95 -6.52
CA LEU A 178 15.95 17.02 -7.94
C LEU A 178 14.49 17.44 -8.15
N ILE A 179 13.56 16.96 -7.32
CA ILE A 179 12.15 17.37 -7.39
C ILE A 179 11.96 18.84 -6.99
N THR A 180 12.73 19.34 -6.01
CA THR A 180 12.65 20.74 -5.59
C THR A 180 13.25 21.70 -6.61
N THR A 181 14.35 21.33 -7.27
CA THR A 181 14.99 22.19 -8.29
C THR A 181 14.28 22.16 -9.63
N SER A 182 13.58 21.07 -9.97
CA SER A 182 12.82 20.96 -11.22
C SER A 182 11.45 21.65 -11.19
N LYS A 183 11.05 22.24 -10.07
CA LYS A 183 9.77 22.97 -9.97
C LYS A 183 10.01 24.37 -10.52
N PRO A 184 9.51 24.74 -11.72
CA PRO A 184 9.72 26.07 -12.26
C PRO A 184 9.24 27.10 -11.24
N ALA A 185 10.07 28.11 -10.99
CA ALA A 185 9.69 29.26 -10.19
C ALA A 185 8.37 29.77 -10.78
N ARG A 186 7.28 29.70 -10.02
CA ARG A 186 6.03 30.31 -10.45
C ARG A 186 6.34 31.80 -10.55
N LEU A 187 6.37 32.32 -11.77
CA LEU A 187 6.40 33.74 -12.03
C LEU A 187 5.33 34.37 -11.14
N ALA A 188 5.75 35.28 -10.27
CA ALA A 188 4.82 36.07 -9.48
C ALA A 188 3.88 36.80 -10.44
N PRO A 189 2.58 36.93 -10.12
CA PRO A 189 1.69 37.74 -10.93
C PRO A 189 2.26 39.15 -11.01
N ALA A 190 2.44 39.65 -12.23
CA ALA A 190 2.78 41.04 -12.47
C ALA A 190 1.68 41.91 -11.84
N GLN A 191 2.10 42.88 -11.02
CA GLN A 191 1.21 43.87 -10.41
C GLN A 191 0.81 44.92 -11.42
#